data_AF-A0A7S4B8P2-F1
#
_entry.id   AF-A0A7S4B8P2-F1
#
_cell.length_a   1.000
_cell.length_b   1.000
_cell.length_c   1.000
_cell.angle_alpha   90.00
_cell.angle_beta   90.00
_cell.angle_gamma   90.00
#
_symmetry.space_group_name_H-M   'P 1'
#
loop_
_entity.id
_entity.type
_entity.pdbx_description
1 polymer ?
#
loop_
_entity_poly.entity_id
_entity_poly.type
_entity_poly.pdbx_seq_one_letter_code
_entity_poly.pdbx_strand_id
1 'polypeptide(L)'
;DNSFKRFLSHRTCQALTASLLHQSERLSLPQHDSALTIVMRALGLASVAVCEDLHDEEMERLLRRVPLALKRQMMQEMQPARKLEGLERWREYFRIPKVKLVVRASLYACYLLLYSAVVLMRTERLDGLKHVRLAFEALFTYWTLVLAIDESRQINGMPYWSDLWNVLDWCTYFLNACAISSLYLNYALQSPLATTLPFAPSTIESVGASLYSTSVLLLGLSGIPMFLRLLHILEYQQELGILIITLGQIMIVDMSLFFQLFLSIFCGFGIAFIAILFVDAQMRPMSQSNLEQLFVPPEDDEQAWTATSVLMVPLWALVGETALDPMQAASPLVGSFILWA
;
A
#
# COMPACT_ATOMS: atom_id res chain seq x y z
N ASP A 1 -5.85 30.40 42.52
CA ASP A 1 -6.73 31.49 42.02
C ASP A 1 -6.21 32.92 42.14
N ASN A 2 -5.57 33.35 43.25
CA ASN A 2 -5.00 34.71 43.30
C ASN A 2 -3.69 34.88 42.50
N SER A 3 -2.93 33.80 42.27
CA SER A 3 -1.70 33.79 41.46
C SER A 3 -1.99 33.99 39.97
N PHE A 4 -3.02 33.34 39.42
CA PHE A 4 -3.43 33.49 38.02
C PHE A 4 -3.93 34.92 37.71
N LYS A 5 -4.69 35.53 38.63
CA LYS A 5 -5.12 36.93 38.51
C LYS A 5 -3.93 37.91 38.55
N ARG A 6 -2.87 37.61 39.32
CA ARG A 6 -1.65 38.43 39.36
C ARG A 6 -0.80 38.26 38.10
N PHE A 7 -0.65 37.03 37.59
CA PHE A 7 0.03 36.77 36.31
C PHE A 7 -0.66 37.52 35.15
N LEU A 8 -1.99 37.45 35.09
CA LEU A 8 -2.80 38.21 34.13
C LEU A 8 -2.84 39.72 34.38
N SER A 9 -2.29 40.24 35.48
CA SER A 9 -2.24 41.69 35.73
C SER A 9 -0.99 42.35 35.15
N HIS A 10 0.03 41.57 34.78
CA HIS A 10 1.27 42.10 34.21
C HIS A 10 1.08 42.45 32.73
N ARG A 11 1.37 43.70 32.33
CA ARG A 11 1.13 44.19 30.96
C ARG A 11 1.80 43.35 29.86
N THR A 12 3.01 42.86 30.13
CA THR A 12 3.73 41.98 29.19
C THR A 12 3.10 40.60 29.08
N CYS A 13 2.65 40.03 30.20
CA CYS A 13 1.93 38.75 30.18
C CYS A 13 0.57 38.89 29.51
N GLN A 14 -0.17 39.99 29.73
CA GLN A 14 -1.43 40.29 29.03
C GLN A 14 -1.22 40.41 27.51
N ALA A 15 -0.18 41.11 27.06
CA ALA A 15 0.13 41.23 25.65
C ALA A 15 0.49 39.86 25.03
N LEU A 16 1.23 39.03 25.76
CA LEU A 16 1.60 37.69 25.32
C LEU A 16 0.40 36.73 25.31
N THR A 17 -0.45 36.74 26.35
CA THR A 17 -1.66 35.92 26.40
C THR A 17 -2.68 36.36 25.36
N ALA A 18 -2.85 37.67 25.13
CA ALA A 18 -3.72 38.17 24.06
C ALA A 18 -3.20 37.78 22.67
N SER A 19 -1.88 37.81 22.45
CA SER A 19 -1.24 37.35 21.21
C SER A 19 -1.44 35.84 21.00
N LEU A 20 -1.27 35.03 22.05
CA LEU A 20 -1.43 33.58 22.00
C LEU A 20 -2.90 33.15 21.88
N LEU A 21 -3.83 33.85 22.53
CA LEU A 21 -5.28 33.67 22.35
C LEU A 21 -5.66 33.96 20.90
N HIS A 22 -5.18 35.09 20.35
CA HIS A 22 -5.42 35.45 18.96
C HIS A 22 -4.80 34.43 17.98
N GLN A 23 -3.64 33.86 18.29
CA GLN A 23 -3.03 32.78 17.51
C GLN A 23 -3.79 31.45 17.63
N SER A 24 -4.33 31.11 18.82
CA SER A 24 -5.13 29.89 19.03
C SER A 24 -6.46 29.96 18.26
N GLU A 25 -7.12 31.13 18.25
CA GLU A 25 -8.31 31.39 17.43
C GLU A 25 -7.99 31.32 15.93
N ARG A 26 -6.83 31.81 15.51
CA ARG A 26 -6.38 31.71 14.10
C ARG A 26 -6.13 30.27 13.64
N LEU A 27 -5.70 29.39 14.54
CA LEU A 27 -5.31 28.02 14.20
C LEU A 27 -6.43 26.99 14.40
N SER A 28 -7.61 27.39 14.90
CA SER A 28 -8.72 26.48 15.23
C SER A 28 -8.29 25.28 16.08
N LEU A 29 -7.27 25.47 16.93
CA LEU A 29 -6.82 24.43 17.84
C LEU A 29 -7.88 24.26 18.95
N PRO A 30 -8.19 23.02 19.36
CA PRO A 30 -9.12 22.80 20.46
C PRO A 30 -8.66 23.58 21.69
N GLN A 31 -9.60 24.29 22.31
CA GLN A 31 -9.43 25.40 23.25
C GLN A 31 -8.82 25.05 24.62
N HIS A 32 -8.19 23.88 24.78
CA HIS A 32 -7.62 23.48 26.07
C HIS A 32 -6.10 23.22 25.97
N ASP A 33 -5.38 23.95 26.81
CA ASP A 33 -4.01 23.74 27.30
C ASP A 33 -2.82 23.78 26.33
N SER A 34 -3.00 23.76 25.01
CA SER A 34 -1.86 23.58 24.09
C SER A 34 -0.94 24.80 23.93
N ALA A 35 -1.47 26.02 23.81
CA ALA A 35 -0.65 27.20 23.49
C ALA A 35 0.31 27.61 24.63
N LEU A 36 -0.18 27.61 25.88
CA LEU A 36 0.64 27.91 27.05
C LEU A 36 1.73 26.84 27.26
N THR A 37 1.38 25.57 27.05
CA THR A 37 2.30 24.43 27.22
C THR A 37 3.39 24.39 26.15
N ILE A 38 3.07 24.79 24.92
CA ILE A 38 4.05 24.93 23.82
C ILE A 38 5.06 26.04 24.13
N VAL A 39 4.59 27.19 24.64
CA VAL A 39 5.47 28.31 25.02
C VAL A 39 6.31 27.98 26.25
N MET A 40 5.72 27.31 27.26
CA MET A 40 6.46 26.84 28.43
C MET A 40 7.53 25.80 28.08
N ARG A 41 7.23 24.87 27.16
CA ARG A 41 8.25 23.94 26.61
C ARG A 41 9.33 24.64 25.80
N ALA A 42 8.97 25.60 24.95
CA ALA A 42 9.93 26.35 24.14
C ALA A 42 10.90 27.19 24.99
N LEU A 43 10.46 27.61 26.18
CA LEU A 43 11.27 28.31 27.17
C LEU A 43 11.98 27.38 28.17
N GLY A 44 11.82 26.05 28.06
CA GLY A 44 12.43 25.07 28.96
C GLY A 44 11.83 25.07 30.38
N LEU A 45 10.67 25.69 30.58
CA LEU A 45 10.02 25.82 31.87
C LEU A 45 9.05 24.66 32.08
N ALA A 46 9.45 23.70 32.93
CA ALA A 46 8.73 22.45 33.14
C ALA A 46 7.43 22.59 33.96
N SER A 47 7.19 23.72 34.62
CA SER A 47 5.94 23.97 35.34
C SER A 47 5.66 25.47 35.55
N VAL A 48 4.37 25.83 35.63
CA VAL A 48 3.88 27.19 35.90
C VAL A 48 4.41 27.75 37.22
N ALA A 49 4.76 26.88 38.18
CA ALA A 49 5.33 27.27 39.47
C ALA A 49 6.74 27.89 39.36
N VAL A 50 7.51 27.59 38.29
CA VAL A 50 8.86 28.14 38.07
C VAL A 50 8.80 29.59 37.54
N CYS A 51 7.64 30.05 37.07
CA CYS A 51 7.48 31.43 36.59
C CYS A 51 7.28 32.47 37.71
N GLU A 52 7.00 32.08 38.96
CA GLU A 52 6.87 33.05 40.07
C GLU A 52 8.21 33.69 40.45
N ASP A 53 9.34 33.01 40.19
CA ASP A 53 10.68 33.47 40.54
C ASP A 53 11.48 34.04 39.36
N LEU A 54 10.95 34.03 38.13
CA LEU A 54 11.60 34.68 36.99
C LEU A 54 11.42 36.21 37.11
N HIS A 55 12.34 36.85 37.82
CA HIS A 55 12.52 38.29 37.80
C HIS A 55 12.63 38.81 36.36
N ASP A 56 12.04 39.99 36.09
CA ASP A 56 12.00 40.65 34.77
C ASP A 56 13.37 40.66 34.04
N GLU A 57 14.48 40.73 34.78
CA GLU A 57 15.84 40.67 34.20
C GLU A 57 16.18 39.33 33.54
N GLU A 58 15.72 38.21 34.08
CA GLU A 58 16.11 36.88 33.60
C GLU A 58 15.35 36.50 32.34
N MET A 59 14.07 36.90 32.26
CA MET A 59 13.28 36.81 31.04
C MET A 59 13.84 37.73 29.94
N GLU A 60 14.32 38.92 30.29
CA GLU A 60 14.98 39.83 29.35
C GLU A 60 16.34 39.27 28.87
N ARG A 61 17.10 38.60 29.74
CA ARG A 61 18.34 37.88 29.36
C ARG A 61 18.05 36.68 28.45
N LEU A 62 16.98 35.91 28.70
CA LEU A 62 16.56 34.81 27.84
C LEU A 62 16.09 35.31 26.46
N LEU A 63 15.32 36.41 26.42
CA LEU A 63 14.92 37.07 25.18
C LEU A 63 16.10 37.65 24.39
N ARG A 64 17.18 38.07 25.05
CA ARG A 64 18.44 38.46 24.38
C ARG A 64 19.21 37.28 23.81
N ARG A 65 19.04 36.07 24.36
CA ARG A 65 19.67 34.83 23.86
C ARG A 65 18.91 34.20 22.70
N VAL A 66 17.67 34.64 22.44
CA VAL A 66 16.93 34.21 21.27
C VAL A 66 17.65 34.69 20.01
N PRO A 67 18.07 33.79 19.10
CA PRO A 67 18.80 34.18 17.91
C PRO A 67 17.99 35.17 17.08
N LEU A 68 18.67 36.21 16.57
CA LEU A 68 18.07 37.26 15.73
C LEU A 68 17.24 36.70 14.56
N ALA A 69 17.55 35.49 14.07
CA ALA A 69 16.76 34.77 13.08
C ALA A 69 15.35 34.41 13.58
N LEU A 70 15.22 33.90 14.80
CA LEU A 70 13.93 33.58 15.42
C LEU A 70 13.13 34.86 15.73
N LYS A 71 13.83 35.92 16.17
CA LYS A 71 13.20 37.24 16.40
C LYS A 71 12.66 37.84 15.10
N ARG A 72 13.37 37.66 13.98
CA ARG A 72 12.90 38.05 12.63
C ARG A 72 11.73 37.19 12.16
N GLN A 73 11.72 35.89 12.44
CA GLN A 73 10.57 35.01 12.16
C GLN A 73 9.33 35.43 12.95
N MET A 74 9.45 35.65 14.26
CA MET A 74 8.33 36.12 15.09
C MET A 74 7.83 37.51 14.66
N MET A 75 8.72 38.42 14.24
CA MET A 75 8.31 39.72 13.70
C MET A 75 7.65 39.62 12.31
N GLN A 76 8.09 38.68 11.47
CA GLN A 76 7.44 38.40 10.18
C GLN A 76 6.05 37.76 10.39
N GLU A 77 5.88 36.92 11.41
CA GLU A 77 4.60 36.33 11.80
C GLU A 77 3.65 37.34 12.47
N MET A 78 4.19 38.41 13.07
CA MET A 78 3.43 39.51 13.67
C MET A 78 2.99 40.58 12.67
N GLN A 79 3.36 40.48 11.38
CA GLN A 79 2.76 41.37 10.38
C GLN A 79 1.24 41.14 10.34
N PRO A 80 0.42 42.22 10.38
CA PRO A 80 -1.03 42.10 10.36
C PRO A 80 -1.42 41.33 9.10
N ALA A 81 -2.16 40.22 9.31
CA ALA A 81 -2.53 39.31 8.24
C ALA A 81 -3.20 40.10 7.12
N ARG A 82 -2.49 40.22 5.99
CA ARG A 82 -3.00 40.88 4.80
C ARG A 82 -4.32 40.20 4.45
N LYS A 83 -5.40 40.97 4.34
CA LYS A 83 -6.69 40.42 3.89
C LYS A 83 -6.49 39.93 2.45
N LEU A 84 -6.47 38.61 2.29
CA LEU A 84 -6.37 37.94 1.00
C LEU A 84 -7.76 37.94 0.37
N GLU A 85 -7.90 38.54 -0.81
CA GLU A 85 -9.17 38.60 -1.53
C GLU A 85 -9.21 37.53 -2.66
N GLY A 86 -10.39 36.94 -2.85
CA GLY A 86 -10.71 36.08 -3.99
C GLY A 86 -9.70 34.95 -4.28
N LEU A 87 -9.01 35.05 -5.41
CA LEU A 87 -8.10 34.02 -5.96
C LEU A 87 -6.86 33.78 -5.07
N GLU A 88 -6.39 34.82 -4.36
CA GLU A 88 -5.24 34.67 -3.46
C GLU A 88 -5.59 33.77 -2.27
N ARG A 89 -6.84 33.85 -1.79
CA ARG A 89 -7.34 32.99 -0.72
C ARG A 89 -7.42 31.53 -1.15
N TRP A 90 -7.84 31.26 -2.39
CA TRP A 90 -7.84 29.91 -2.96
C TRP A 90 -6.43 29.36 -3.13
N ARG A 91 -5.50 30.19 -3.65
CA ARG A 91 -4.09 29.79 -3.78
C ARG A 91 -3.47 29.45 -2.43
N GLU A 92 -3.74 30.26 -1.41
CA GLU A 92 -3.23 30.01 -0.06
C GLU A 92 -3.90 28.78 0.58
N TYR A 93 -5.19 28.56 0.33
CA TYR A 93 -5.89 27.35 0.75
C TYR A 93 -5.25 26.07 0.19
N PHE A 94 -4.97 26.02 -1.12
CA PHE A 94 -4.25 24.90 -1.74
C PHE A 94 -2.78 24.80 -1.34
N ARG A 95 -2.22 25.83 -0.69
CA ARG A 95 -0.87 25.79 -0.15
C ARG A 95 -0.81 25.01 1.17
N ILE A 96 -1.91 24.94 1.91
CA ILE A 96 -2.02 24.25 3.20
C ILE A 96 -1.71 22.75 3.00
N PRO A 97 -0.72 22.17 3.71
CA PRO A 97 -0.32 20.77 3.54
C PRO A 97 -1.46 19.77 3.73
N LYS A 98 -2.35 20.02 4.70
CA LYS A 98 -3.52 19.16 4.96
C LYS A 98 -4.46 19.10 3.75
N VAL A 99 -4.69 20.23 3.09
CA VAL A 99 -5.54 20.30 1.89
C VAL A 99 -4.89 19.54 0.74
N LYS A 100 -3.57 19.72 0.53
CA LYS A 100 -2.82 18.96 -0.48
C LYS A 100 -2.91 17.45 -0.26
N LEU A 101 -2.81 17.00 0.99
CA LEU A 101 -2.94 15.60 1.34
C LEU A 101 -4.33 15.06 0.99
N VAL A 102 -5.39 15.77 1.37
CA VAL A 102 -6.78 15.37 1.07
C VAL A 102 -7.02 15.32 -0.44
N VAL A 103 -6.52 16.31 -1.19
CA VAL A 103 -6.62 16.32 -2.65
C VAL A 103 -5.83 15.17 -3.28
N ARG A 104 -4.62 14.86 -2.78
CA ARG A 104 -3.83 13.72 -3.27
C ARG A 104 -4.55 12.40 -3.00
N ALA A 105 -5.12 12.24 -1.80
CA ALA A 105 -5.88 11.05 -1.42
C ALA A 105 -7.14 10.87 -2.28
N SER A 106 -7.90 11.94 -2.52
CA SER A 106 -9.11 11.87 -3.35
C SER A 106 -8.79 11.58 -4.82
N LEU A 107 -7.75 12.21 -5.38
CA LEU A 107 -7.27 11.93 -6.73
C LEU A 107 -6.77 10.48 -6.85
N TYR A 108 -6.08 9.97 -5.82
CA TYR A 108 -5.64 8.59 -5.80
C TYR A 108 -6.81 7.59 -5.73
N ALA A 109 -7.83 7.88 -4.92
CA ALA A 109 -9.06 7.07 -4.90
C ALA A 109 -9.76 7.05 -6.26
N CYS A 110 -9.87 8.21 -6.94
CA CYS A 110 -10.39 8.28 -8.31
C CYS A 110 -9.56 7.44 -9.29
N TYR A 111 -8.23 7.46 -9.15
CA TYR A 111 -7.33 6.65 -9.96
C TYR A 111 -7.52 5.14 -9.72
N LEU A 112 -7.73 4.70 -8.47
CA LEU A 112 -8.05 3.29 -8.15
C LEU A 112 -9.41 2.86 -8.70
N LEU A 113 -10.42 3.72 -8.66
CA LEU A 113 -11.73 3.46 -9.27
C LEU A 113 -11.60 3.33 -10.80
N LEU A 114 -10.81 4.20 -11.43
CA LEU A 114 -10.51 4.13 -12.85
C LEU A 114 -9.79 2.82 -13.20
N TYR A 115 -8.78 2.43 -12.42
CA TYR A 115 -8.09 1.14 -12.56
C TYR A 115 -9.06 -0.04 -12.45
N SER A 116 -9.91 -0.06 -11.41
CA SER A 116 -10.88 -1.13 -11.19
C SER A 116 -11.87 -1.23 -12.35
N ALA A 117 -12.34 -0.09 -12.88
CA ALA A 117 -13.19 -0.06 -14.06
C ALA A 117 -12.47 -0.63 -15.30
N VAL A 118 -11.19 -0.29 -15.53
CA VAL A 118 -10.40 -0.84 -16.64
C VAL A 118 -10.23 -2.36 -16.53
N VAL A 119 -9.94 -2.87 -15.33
CA VAL A 119 -9.81 -4.32 -15.08
C VAL A 119 -11.15 -5.03 -15.31
N LEU A 120 -12.25 -4.52 -14.76
CA LEU A 120 -13.58 -5.13 -14.92
C LEU A 120 -14.06 -5.13 -16.38
N MET A 121 -13.88 -4.01 -17.09
CA MET A 121 -14.22 -3.92 -18.52
C MET A 121 -13.41 -4.90 -19.38
N ARG A 122 -12.25 -5.35 -18.89
CA ARG A 122 -11.40 -6.34 -19.57
C ARG A 122 -11.83 -7.76 -19.30
N THR A 123 -12.22 -8.08 -18.07
CA THR A 123 -12.68 -9.42 -17.69
C THR A 123 -14.04 -9.74 -18.30
N GLU A 124 -14.94 -8.77 -18.41
CA GLU A 124 -16.32 -9.00 -18.86
C GLU A 124 -16.53 -9.02 -20.39
N ARG A 125 -15.47 -8.79 -21.20
CA ARG A 125 -15.53 -8.76 -22.69
C ARG A 125 -16.78 -8.02 -23.24
N LEU A 126 -16.97 -6.78 -22.81
CA LEU A 126 -18.07 -5.92 -23.29
C LEU A 126 -17.82 -5.46 -24.74
N ASP A 127 -18.15 -6.30 -25.72
CA ASP A 127 -17.88 -6.07 -27.14
C ASP A 127 -18.60 -4.84 -27.72
N GLY A 128 -19.74 -4.45 -27.14
CA GLY A 128 -20.51 -3.27 -27.55
C GLY A 128 -19.93 -1.91 -27.13
N LEU A 129 -18.93 -1.88 -26.24
CA LEU A 129 -18.38 -0.65 -25.63
C LEU A 129 -16.90 -0.43 -25.95
N LYS A 130 -16.41 -0.97 -27.07
CA LYS A 130 -14.99 -0.92 -27.46
C LYS A 130 -14.37 0.48 -27.38
N HIS A 131 -15.07 1.52 -27.84
CA HIS A 131 -14.57 2.89 -27.80
C HIS A 131 -14.50 3.48 -26.40
N VAL A 132 -15.49 3.20 -25.56
CA VAL A 132 -15.51 3.63 -24.16
C VAL A 132 -14.37 2.95 -23.40
N ARG A 133 -14.20 1.64 -23.58
CA ARG A 133 -13.09 0.88 -23.00
C ARG A 133 -11.73 1.47 -23.38
N LEU A 134 -11.52 1.76 -24.66
CA LEU A 134 -10.27 2.35 -25.15
C LEU A 134 -10.02 3.74 -24.53
N ALA A 135 -11.06 4.56 -24.36
CA ALA A 135 -10.94 5.87 -23.73
C ALA A 135 -10.54 5.77 -22.25
N PHE A 136 -11.12 4.83 -21.50
CA PHE A 136 -10.75 4.58 -20.10
C PHE A 136 -9.31 4.08 -19.98
N GLU A 137 -8.88 3.17 -20.87
CA GLU A 137 -7.50 2.69 -20.91
C GLU A 137 -6.49 3.78 -21.25
N ALA A 138 -6.82 4.63 -22.22
CA ALA A 138 -5.98 5.77 -22.59
C ALA A 138 -5.86 6.77 -21.43
N LEU A 139 -6.98 7.07 -20.76
CA LEU A 139 -7.00 7.95 -19.58
C LEU A 139 -6.17 7.36 -18.44
N PHE A 140 -6.34 6.06 -18.15
CA PHE A 140 -5.56 5.36 -17.13
C PHE A 140 -4.07 5.39 -17.46
N THR A 141 -3.70 5.04 -18.70
CA THR A 141 -2.31 5.05 -19.17
C THR A 141 -1.68 6.43 -19.03
N TYR A 142 -2.40 7.48 -19.44
CA TYR A 142 -1.95 8.86 -19.30
C TYR A 142 -1.74 9.24 -17.83
N TRP A 143 -2.69 8.89 -16.96
CA TRP A 143 -2.57 9.17 -15.53
C TRP A 143 -1.35 8.46 -14.91
N THR A 144 -1.17 7.17 -15.20
CA THR A 144 0.00 6.38 -14.76
C THR A 144 1.31 7.00 -15.23
N LEU A 145 1.37 7.48 -16.48
CA LEU A 145 2.54 8.16 -17.01
C LEU A 145 2.83 9.46 -16.26
N VAL A 146 1.80 10.27 -15.96
CA VAL A 146 1.97 11.51 -15.18
C VAL A 146 2.53 11.21 -13.79
N LEU A 147 2.04 10.17 -13.11
CA LEU A 147 2.55 9.73 -11.81
C LEU A 147 4.01 9.25 -11.91
N ALA A 148 4.35 8.46 -12.92
CA ALA A 148 5.71 7.98 -13.13
C ALA A 148 6.70 9.13 -13.41
N ILE A 149 6.29 10.16 -14.16
CA ILE A 149 7.10 11.36 -14.40
C ILE A 149 7.30 12.14 -13.11
N ASP A 150 6.25 12.30 -12.31
CA ASP A 150 6.34 13.00 -11.03
C ASP A 150 7.27 12.26 -10.05
N GLU A 151 7.20 10.93 -10.00
CA GLU A 151 8.13 10.12 -9.19
C GLU A 151 9.56 10.15 -9.73
N SER A 152 9.74 10.13 -11.05
CA SER A 152 11.08 10.27 -11.66
C SER A 152 11.78 11.57 -11.25
N ARG A 153 11.01 12.65 -11.01
CA ARG A 153 11.55 13.94 -10.54
C ARG A 153 11.96 13.91 -9.07
N GLN A 154 11.44 12.97 -8.29
CA GLN A 154 11.75 12.82 -6.87
C GLN A 154 12.99 11.95 -6.62
N ILE A 155 13.49 11.25 -7.65
CA ILE A 155 14.68 10.40 -7.54
C ILE A 155 15.92 11.25 -7.24
N ASN A 156 16.37 11.19 -5.99
CA ASN A 156 17.58 11.85 -5.51
C ASN A 156 18.61 10.81 -5.02
N GLY A 157 18.95 9.84 -5.88
CA GLY A 157 20.00 8.84 -5.63
C GLY A 157 19.57 7.65 -4.75
N MET A 158 20.54 7.02 -4.07
CA MET A 158 20.37 5.79 -3.29
C MET A 158 19.32 5.85 -2.15
N PRO A 159 19.17 6.97 -1.40
CA PRO A 159 18.17 7.03 -0.31
C PRO A 159 16.72 6.87 -0.79
N TYR A 160 16.45 7.13 -2.07
CA TYR A 160 15.12 6.95 -2.64
C TYR A 160 14.72 5.47 -2.69
N TRP A 161 15.66 4.58 -3.01
CA TRP A 161 15.43 3.14 -3.19
C TRP A 161 15.37 2.35 -1.88
N SER A 162 15.80 2.94 -0.77
CA SER A 162 15.65 2.33 0.55
C SER A 162 14.22 2.40 1.09
N ASP A 163 13.38 3.26 0.52
CA ASP A 163 11.96 3.35 0.91
C ASP A 163 11.13 2.31 0.15
N LEU A 164 10.52 1.39 0.91
CA LEU A 164 9.66 0.32 0.39
C LEU A 164 8.57 0.88 -0.53
N TRP A 165 7.99 2.02 -0.16
CA TRP A 165 6.87 2.58 -0.91
C TRP A 165 7.27 3.05 -2.30
N ASN A 166 8.47 3.62 -2.44
CA ASN A 166 9.00 4.04 -3.73
C ASN A 166 9.28 2.82 -4.62
N VAL A 167 9.79 1.72 -4.04
CA VAL A 167 9.99 0.46 -4.76
C VAL A 167 8.65 -0.11 -5.25
N LEU A 168 7.61 -0.08 -4.42
CA LEU A 168 6.26 -0.52 -4.80
C LEU A 168 5.65 0.35 -5.91
N ASP A 169 5.86 1.67 -5.87
CA ASP A 169 5.40 2.58 -6.92
C ASP A 169 6.09 2.27 -8.26
N TRP A 170 7.41 2.10 -8.28
CA TRP A 170 8.13 1.72 -9.50
C TRP A 170 7.75 0.34 -10.02
N CYS A 171 7.54 -0.63 -9.12
CA CYS A 171 7.02 -1.95 -9.48
C CYS A 171 5.64 -1.82 -10.17
N THR A 172 4.75 -1.00 -9.62
CA THR A 172 3.43 -0.71 -10.21
C THR A 172 3.56 -0.13 -11.62
N TYR A 173 4.39 0.90 -11.79
CA TYR A 173 4.56 1.55 -13.09
C TYR A 173 5.16 0.60 -14.12
N PHE A 174 6.14 -0.21 -13.72
CA PHE A 174 6.75 -1.22 -14.58
C PHE A 174 5.74 -2.28 -15.02
N LEU A 175 4.98 -2.86 -14.08
CA LEU A 175 3.97 -3.88 -14.40
C LEU A 175 2.88 -3.30 -15.31
N ASN A 176 2.41 -2.07 -15.05
CA ASN A 176 1.44 -1.40 -15.92
C ASN A 176 2.01 -1.14 -17.32
N ALA A 177 3.27 -0.70 -17.43
CA ALA A 177 3.92 -0.49 -18.73
C ALA A 177 4.04 -1.80 -19.53
N CYS A 178 4.42 -2.90 -18.87
CA CYS A 178 4.46 -4.23 -19.49
C CYS A 178 3.07 -4.70 -19.91
N ALA A 179 2.07 -4.58 -19.04
CA ALA A 179 0.68 -4.96 -19.35
C ALA A 179 0.15 -4.21 -20.58
N ILE A 180 0.35 -2.90 -20.62
CA ILE A 180 -0.06 -2.03 -21.73
C ILE A 180 0.73 -2.37 -23.00
N SER A 181 2.03 -2.62 -22.90
CA SER A 181 2.87 -3.00 -24.06
C SER A 181 2.43 -4.33 -24.66
N SER A 182 2.22 -5.36 -23.85
CA SER A 182 1.70 -6.66 -24.29
C SER A 182 0.34 -6.52 -24.97
N LEU A 183 -0.51 -5.64 -24.45
CA LEU A 183 -1.81 -5.36 -25.01
C LEU A 183 -1.73 -4.69 -26.39
N TYR A 184 -0.92 -3.62 -26.52
CA TYR A 184 -0.73 -2.95 -27.80
C TYR A 184 -0.08 -3.86 -28.84
N LEU A 185 0.85 -4.73 -28.41
CA LEU A 185 1.44 -5.74 -29.28
C LEU A 185 0.38 -6.73 -29.78
N ASN A 186 -0.53 -7.19 -28.91
CA ASN A 186 -1.66 -8.01 -29.32
C ASN A 186 -2.56 -7.29 -30.33
N TYR A 187 -2.89 -6.01 -30.11
CA TYR A 187 -3.67 -5.23 -31.08
C TYR A 187 -2.95 -5.03 -32.41
N ALA A 188 -1.63 -4.84 -32.39
CA ALA A 188 -0.82 -4.73 -33.60
C ALA A 188 -0.83 -6.05 -34.39
N LEU A 189 -0.73 -7.20 -33.71
CA LEU A 189 -0.80 -8.54 -34.31
C LEU A 189 -2.19 -8.88 -34.88
N GLN A 190 -3.25 -8.32 -34.30
CA GLN A 190 -4.63 -8.48 -34.80
C GLN A 190 -4.98 -7.47 -35.90
N SER A 191 -4.10 -6.51 -36.20
CA SER A 191 -4.35 -5.50 -37.22
C SER A 191 -4.28 -6.11 -38.63
N PRO A 192 -5.03 -5.56 -39.60
CA PRO A 192 -4.99 -6.07 -40.98
C PRO A 192 -3.60 -5.97 -41.62
N LEU A 193 -2.69 -5.12 -41.09
CA LEU A 193 -1.28 -5.06 -41.51
C LEU A 193 -0.48 -6.29 -41.10
N ALA A 194 -0.88 -7.01 -40.04
CA ALA A 194 -0.14 -8.19 -39.58
C ALA A 194 -0.23 -9.37 -40.57
N THR A 195 -1.20 -9.34 -41.50
CA THR A 195 -1.33 -10.37 -42.56
C THR A 195 -0.19 -10.36 -43.57
N THR A 196 0.65 -9.31 -43.57
CA THR A 196 1.86 -9.26 -44.41
C THR A 196 3.09 -9.90 -43.75
N LEU A 197 2.98 -10.35 -42.50
CA LEU A 197 4.07 -11.04 -41.81
C LEU A 197 4.20 -12.48 -42.30
N PRO A 198 5.42 -13.05 -42.37
CA PRO A 198 5.68 -14.39 -42.90
C PRO A 198 5.29 -15.52 -41.94
N PHE A 199 4.44 -15.27 -40.94
CA PHE A 199 4.06 -16.26 -39.94
C PHE A 199 2.75 -16.95 -40.30
N ALA A 200 2.63 -18.22 -39.92
CA ALA A 200 1.38 -18.95 -40.06
C ALA A 200 0.27 -18.26 -39.22
N PRO A 201 -0.95 -18.14 -39.75
CA PRO A 201 -2.05 -17.46 -39.05
C PRO A 201 -2.38 -18.09 -37.69
N SER A 202 -2.25 -19.41 -37.55
CA SER A 202 -2.43 -20.14 -36.28
C SER A 202 -1.41 -19.73 -35.20
N THR A 203 -0.18 -19.37 -35.59
CA THR A 203 0.86 -18.90 -34.67
C THR A 203 0.58 -17.47 -34.21
N ILE A 204 0.06 -16.62 -35.10
CA ILE A 204 -0.31 -15.24 -34.75
C ILE A 204 -1.47 -15.25 -33.73
N GLU A 205 -2.44 -16.14 -33.92
CA GLU A 205 -3.59 -16.29 -33.02
C GLU A 205 -3.16 -16.79 -31.63
N SER A 206 -2.31 -17.83 -31.57
CA SER A 206 -1.83 -18.37 -30.29
C SER A 206 -0.97 -17.38 -29.51
N VAL A 207 -0.07 -16.66 -30.20
CA VAL A 207 0.75 -15.61 -29.58
C VAL A 207 -0.13 -14.44 -29.12
N GLY A 208 -1.11 -14.02 -29.92
CA GLY A 208 -2.06 -12.98 -29.52
C GLY A 208 -2.85 -13.33 -28.26
N ALA A 209 -3.37 -14.56 -28.18
CA ALA A 209 -4.09 -15.05 -27.01
C ALA A 209 -3.20 -15.08 -25.75
N SER A 210 -1.94 -15.49 -25.89
CA SER A 210 -0.95 -15.50 -24.80
C SER A 210 -0.62 -14.07 -24.33
N LEU A 211 -0.39 -13.14 -25.27
CA LEU A 211 -0.11 -11.74 -24.96
C LEU A 211 -1.29 -11.05 -24.26
N TYR A 212 -2.52 -11.32 -24.71
CA TYR A 212 -3.71 -10.83 -24.05
C TYR A 212 -3.82 -11.38 -22.62
N SER A 213 -3.66 -12.69 -22.43
CA SER A 213 -3.73 -13.32 -21.09
C SER A 213 -2.65 -12.76 -20.15
N THR A 214 -1.43 -12.62 -20.66
CA THR A 214 -0.31 -12.00 -19.94
C THR A 214 -0.62 -10.56 -19.56
N SER A 215 -1.21 -9.77 -20.46
CA SER A 215 -1.57 -8.38 -20.17
C SER A 215 -2.59 -8.26 -19.02
N VAL A 216 -3.60 -9.14 -19.00
CA VAL A 216 -4.62 -9.16 -17.94
C VAL A 216 -4.01 -9.61 -16.62
N LEU A 217 -3.14 -10.63 -16.63
CA LEU A 217 -2.42 -11.09 -15.45
C LEU A 217 -1.54 -9.99 -14.85
N LEU A 218 -0.73 -9.32 -15.68
CA LEU A 218 0.15 -8.24 -15.25
C LEU A 218 -0.64 -7.05 -14.69
N LEU A 219 -1.77 -6.72 -15.32
CA LEU A 219 -2.67 -5.69 -14.82
C LEU A 219 -3.32 -6.09 -13.49
N GLY A 220 -3.67 -7.37 -13.29
CA GLY A 220 -4.16 -7.88 -12.01
C GLY A 220 -3.10 -7.82 -10.92
N LEU A 221 -1.87 -8.22 -11.24
CA LEU A 221 -0.72 -8.17 -10.31
C LEU A 221 -0.34 -6.74 -9.94
N SER A 222 -0.45 -5.77 -10.85
CA SER A 222 -0.19 -4.36 -10.54
C SER A 222 -1.21 -3.76 -9.56
N GLY A 223 -2.40 -4.35 -9.44
CA GLY A 223 -3.40 -3.94 -8.46
C GLY A 223 -2.92 -4.10 -7.02
N ILE A 224 -2.17 -5.16 -6.72
CA ILE A 224 -1.69 -5.46 -5.36
C ILE A 224 -0.89 -4.27 -4.78
N PRO A 225 0.22 -3.81 -5.40
CA PRO A 225 0.97 -2.68 -4.87
C PRO A 225 0.17 -1.37 -4.90
N MET A 226 -0.76 -1.17 -5.85
CA MET A 226 -1.64 0.01 -5.89
C MET A 226 -2.58 0.07 -4.67
N PHE A 227 -3.21 -1.05 -4.31
CA PHE A 227 -4.06 -1.07 -3.11
C PHE A 227 -3.23 -0.99 -1.82
N LEU A 228 -2.05 -1.63 -1.77
CA LEU A 228 -1.15 -1.49 -0.62
C LEU A 228 -0.69 -0.03 -0.42
N ARG A 229 -0.46 0.73 -1.50
CA ARG A 229 -0.09 2.15 -1.42
C ARG A 229 -1.16 3.02 -0.74
N LEU A 230 -2.41 2.57 -0.68
CA LEU A 230 -3.46 3.24 0.10
C LEU A 230 -3.13 3.26 1.60
N LEU A 231 -2.45 2.23 2.11
CA LEU A 231 -2.02 2.17 3.52
C LEU A 231 -1.08 3.32 3.85
N HIS A 232 -0.15 3.67 2.96
CA HIS A 232 0.74 4.82 3.15
C HIS A 232 -0.03 6.16 3.26
N ILE A 233 -1.16 6.30 2.57
CA ILE A 233 -2.01 7.49 2.71
C ILE A 233 -2.70 7.51 4.08
N LEU A 234 -3.04 6.34 4.63
CA LEU A 234 -3.65 6.20 5.95
C LEU A 234 -2.66 6.45 7.09
N GLU A 235 -1.35 6.35 6.86
CA GLU A 235 -0.31 6.65 7.86
C GLU A 235 -0.39 8.08 8.40
N TYR A 236 -0.98 9.02 7.64
CA TYR A 236 -1.16 10.40 8.08
C TYR A 236 -2.20 10.55 9.20
N GLN A 237 -3.05 9.55 9.46
CA GLN A 237 -3.92 9.56 10.63
C GLN A 237 -3.14 9.05 11.84
N GLN A 238 -3.16 9.81 12.94
CA GLN A 238 -2.32 9.55 14.12
C GLN A 238 -2.53 8.15 14.72
N GLU A 239 -3.77 7.65 14.73
CA GLU A 239 -4.10 6.32 15.28
C GLU A 239 -3.67 5.19 14.34
N LEU A 240 -3.98 5.31 13.04
CA LEU A 240 -3.66 4.29 12.04
C LEU A 240 -2.17 4.26 11.68
N GLY A 241 -1.49 5.40 11.67
CA GLY A 241 -0.06 5.47 11.37
C GLY A 241 0.79 4.73 12.39
N ILE A 242 0.46 4.84 13.69
CA ILE A 242 1.15 4.07 14.72
C ILE A 242 0.93 2.57 14.49
N LEU A 243 -0.30 2.16 14.17
CA LEU A 243 -0.60 0.76 13.86
C LEU A 243 0.21 0.25 12.67
N ILE A 244 0.23 0.99 11.55
CA ILE A 244 0.94 0.58 10.32
C ILE A 244 2.47 0.52 10.55
N ILE A 245 3.05 1.51 11.24
CA ILE A 245 4.50 1.52 11.54
C ILE A 245 4.86 0.34 12.45
N THR A 246 4.04 0.09 13.48
CA THR A 246 4.24 -1.02 14.41
C THR A 246 4.12 -2.35 13.66
N LEU A 247 3.15 -2.45 12.76
CA LEU A 247 2.93 -3.61 11.91
C LEU A 247 4.14 -3.85 10.99
N GLY A 248 4.66 -2.82 10.33
CA GLY A 248 5.85 -2.93 9.49
C GLY A 248 7.09 -3.36 10.26
N GLN A 249 7.37 -2.76 11.42
CA GLN A 249 8.61 -3.07 12.15
C GLN A 249 8.55 -4.42 12.89
N ILE A 250 7.46 -4.68 13.60
CA ILE A 250 7.34 -5.88 14.43
C ILE A 250 7.03 -7.10 13.55
N MET A 251 6.08 -6.97 12.60
CA MET A 251 5.72 -8.12 11.79
C MET A 251 6.82 -8.53 10.82
N ILE A 252 7.63 -7.62 10.25
CA ILE A 252 8.65 -8.07 9.29
C ILE A 252 9.65 -9.05 9.94
N VAL A 253 10.16 -8.72 11.13
CA VAL A 253 11.13 -9.59 11.81
C VAL A 253 10.45 -10.84 12.36
N ASP A 254 9.37 -10.69 13.13
CA ASP A 254 8.72 -11.83 13.80
C ASP A 254 8.00 -12.74 12.81
N MET A 255 7.34 -12.18 11.78
CA MET A 255 6.74 -12.99 10.72
C MET A 255 7.80 -13.66 9.87
N SER A 256 8.98 -13.05 9.63
CA SER A 256 10.02 -13.74 8.87
C SER A 256 10.50 -15.02 9.57
N LEU A 257 10.70 -14.96 10.89
CA LEU A 257 11.06 -16.13 11.70
C LEU A 257 9.91 -17.14 11.74
N PHE A 258 8.67 -16.67 11.92
CA PHE A 258 7.50 -17.51 11.86
C PHE A 258 7.37 -18.21 10.51
N PHE A 259 7.47 -17.49 9.39
CA PHE A 259 7.40 -18.05 8.05
C PHE A 259 8.54 -19.02 7.76
N GLN A 260 9.75 -18.78 8.27
CA GLN A 260 10.86 -19.73 8.14
C GLN A 260 10.58 -21.05 8.89
N LEU A 261 10.15 -20.97 10.15
CA LEU A 261 9.78 -22.15 10.95
C LEU A 261 8.58 -22.88 10.32
N PHE A 262 7.55 -22.10 9.95
CA PHE A 262 6.36 -22.58 9.28
C PHE A 262 6.72 -23.29 7.99
N LEU A 263 7.47 -22.67 7.08
CA LEU A 263 7.88 -23.27 5.81
C LEU A 263 8.72 -24.53 6.03
N SER A 264 9.59 -24.56 7.04
CA SER A 264 10.39 -25.74 7.38
C SER A 264 9.49 -26.91 7.83
N ILE A 265 8.55 -26.68 8.75
CA ILE A 265 7.59 -27.69 9.22
C ILE A 265 6.68 -28.11 8.06
N PHE A 266 6.23 -27.16 7.26
CA PHE A 266 5.32 -27.34 6.15
C PHE A 266 5.93 -28.20 5.04
N CYS A 267 7.17 -27.90 4.64
CA CYS A 267 7.91 -28.72 3.68
C CYS A 267 8.19 -30.12 4.25
N GLY A 268 8.55 -30.23 5.54
CA GLY A 268 8.76 -31.52 6.21
C GLY A 268 7.50 -32.38 6.21
N PHE A 269 6.35 -31.78 6.56
CA PHE A 269 5.05 -32.43 6.50
C PHE A 269 4.66 -32.81 5.07
N GLY A 270 4.78 -31.90 4.11
CA GLY A 270 4.45 -32.15 2.70
C GLY A 270 5.25 -33.31 2.12
N ILE A 271 6.57 -33.36 2.37
CA ILE A 271 7.43 -34.47 1.91
C ILE A 271 7.01 -35.80 2.55
N ALA A 272 6.80 -35.82 3.88
CA ALA A 272 6.36 -37.03 4.59
C ALA A 272 4.98 -37.50 4.11
N PHE A 273 4.07 -36.57 3.86
CA PHE A 273 2.71 -36.84 3.39
C PHE A 273 2.71 -37.52 2.01
N ILE A 274 3.47 -37.00 1.03
CA ILE A 274 3.63 -37.67 -0.27
C ILE A 274 4.24 -39.05 -0.09
N ALA A 275 5.30 -39.18 0.72
CA ALA A 275 6.01 -40.45 0.86
C ALA A 275 5.06 -41.55 1.36
N ILE A 276 4.17 -41.22 2.32
CA ILE A 276 3.13 -42.13 2.81
C ILE A 276 2.13 -42.47 1.69
N LEU A 277 1.61 -41.47 0.98
CA LEU A 277 0.65 -41.70 -0.11
C LEU A 277 1.25 -42.54 -1.24
N PHE A 278 2.53 -42.32 -1.57
CA PHE A 278 3.24 -43.05 -2.59
C PHE A 278 3.41 -44.53 -2.23
N VAL A 279 3.79 -44.81 -0.98
CA VAL A 279 3.89 -46.20 -0.47
C VAL A 279 2.50 -46.84 -0.42
N ASP A 280 1.47 -46.14 0.03
CA ASP A 280 0.08 -46.65 0.05
C ASP A 280 -0.41 -46.99 -1.38
N ALA A 281 -0.11 -46.13 -2.35
CA ALA A 281 -0.43 -46.36 -3.76
C ALA A 281 0.27 -47.62 -4.32
N GLN A 282 1.53 -47.87 -3.94
CA GLN A 282 2.27 -49.08 -4.36
C GLN A 282 1.78 -50.36 -3.67
N MET A 283 1.28 -50.26 -2.43
CA MET A 283 0.85 -51.39 -1.62
C MET A 283 -0.57 -51.87 -1.94
N ARG A 284 -1.35 -51.10 -2.71
CA ARG A 284 -2.66 -51.56 -3.18
C ARG A 284 -2.48 -52.73 -4.14
N PRO A 285 -3.10 -53.90 -3.86
CA PRO A 285 -3.04 -55.01 -4.78
C PRO A 285 -3.71 -54.57 -6.09
N MET A 286 -2.94 -54.50 -7.17
CA MET A 286 -3.50 -54.34 -8.52
C MET A 286 -4.50 -55.48 -8.74
N SER A 287 -5.80 -55.17 -8.74
CA SER A 287 -6.78 -56.10 -9.27
C SER A 287 -6.43 -56.32 -10.74
N GLN A 288 -6.33 -57.58 -11.16
CA GLN A 288 -5.87 -58.00 -12.49
C GLN A 288 -6.64 -57.37 -13.67
N SER A 289 -7.75 -56.67 -13.44
CA SER A 289 -8.48 -55.88 -14.44
C SER A 289 -7.78 -54.60 -14.90
N ASN A 290 -6.76 -54.11 -14.19
CA ASN A 290 -6.13 -52.81 -14.47
C ASN A 290 -4.73 -52.93 -15.12
N LEU A 291 -4.29 -54.15 -15.44
CA LEU A 291 -2.95 -54.40 -15.98
C LEU A 291 -2.83 -53.98 -17.46
N GLU A 292 -3.95 -53.92 -18.19
CA GLU A 292 -4.01 -53.36 -19.56
C GLU A 292 -4.01 -51.82 -19.56
N GLN A 293 -4.36 -51.17 -18.45
CA GLN A 293 -4.27 -49.71 -18.29
C GLN A 293 -2.88 -49.26 -17.82
N LEU A 294 -1.98 -50.19 -17.47
CA LEU A 294 -0.63 -49.87 -16.99
C LEU A 294 0.35 -49.47 -18.11
N PHE A 295 -0.01 -49.70 -19.37
CA PHE A 295 0.79 -49.33 -20.54
C PHE A 295 0.23 -48.12 -21.31
N VAL A 296 -0.88 -47.54 -20.83
CA VAL A 296 -1.31 -46.21 -21.25
C VAL A 296 -0.76 -45.26 -20.18
N PRO A 297 0.29 -44.46 -20.46
CA PRO A 297 0.66 -43.40 -19.54
C PRO A 297 -0.60 -42.55 -19.31
N PRO A 298 -0.94 -42.20 -18.05
CA PRO A 298 -2.07 -41.32 -17.80
C PRO A 298 -1.89 -40.09 -18.68
N GLU A 299 -2.88 -39.77 -19.50
CA GLU A 299 -2.91 -38.52 -20.28
C GLU A 299 -2.86 -37.36 -19.28
N ASP A 300 -1.64 -36.85 -19.10
CA ASP A 300 -1.09 -35.65 -18.44
C ASP A 300 -1.90 -34.71 -17.50
N ASP A 301 -3.19 -34.88 -17.20
CA ASP A 301 -3.96 -33.85 -16.45
C ASP A 301 -4.73 -34.32 -15.19
N GLU A 302 -5.03 -35.60 -14.96
CA GLU A 302 -5.95 -36.00 -13.87
C GLU A 302 -5.34 -36.66 -12.63
N GLN A 303 -4.03 -36.98 -12.62
CA GLN A 303 -3.36 -37.58 -11.45
C GLN A 303 -2.06 -36.87 -11.05
N ALA A 304 -2.03 -35.56 -11.28
CA ALA A 304 -0.90 -34.71 -10.94
C ALA A 304 -0.84 -34.43 -9.42
N TRP A 305 -0.43 -35.42 -8.62
CA TRP A 305 0.23 -35.15 -7.34
C TRP A 305 1.61 -34.52 -7.61
N THR A 306 1.59 -33.31 -8.15
CA THR A 306 2.75 -32.52 -8.55
C THR A 306 3.35 -31.81 -7.35
N ALA A 307 4.55 -31.22 -7.49
CA ALA A 307 5.18 -30.41 -6.43
C ALA A 307 4.24 -29.33 -5.85
N THR A 308 3.25 -28.88 -6.63
CA THR A 308 2.20 -27.95 -6.20
C THR A 308 1.19 -28.59 -5.24
N SER A 309 0.81 -29.87 -5.40
CA SER A 309 -0.10 -30.55 -4.46
C SER A 309 0.54 -30.75 -3.09
N VAL A 310 1.87 -30.95 -3.05
CA VAL A 310 2.69 -31.05 -1.83
C VAL A 310 2.54 -29.82 -0.95
N LEU A 311 2.45 -28.65 -1.59
CA LEU A 311 2.39 -27.38 -0.92
C LEU A 311 0.96 -26.84 -0.78
N MET A 312 0.01 -27.26 -1.62
CA MET A 312 -1.35 -26.75 -1.56
C MET A 312 -2.20 -27.47 -0.53
N VAL A 313 -2.13 -28.80 -0.45
CA VAL A 313 -3.02 -29.58 0.44
C VAL A 313 -2.83 -29.21 1.92
N PRO A 314 -1.60 -29.14 2.47
CA PRO A 314 -1.44 -28.75 3.86
C PRO A 314 -1.73 -27.25 4.08
N LEU A 315 -1.62 -26.43 3.03
CA LEU A 315 -1.89 -24.98 3.11
C LEU A 315 -3.38 -24.74 3.29
N TRP A 316 -4.22 -25.40 2.48
CA TRP A 316 -5.67 -25.34 2.60
C TRP A 316 -6.16 -25.92 3.94
N ALA A 317 -5.53 -27.01 4.41
CA ALA A 317 -5.84 -27.59 5.71
C ALA A 317 -5.64 -26.59 6.88
N LEU A 318 -4.62 -25.72 6.81
CA LEU A 318 -4.40 -24.67 7.83
C LEU A 318 -5.46 -23.56 7.82
N VAL A 319 -6.08 -23.32 6.66
CA VAL A 319 -7.19 -22.37 6.51
C VAL A 319 -8.52 -23.00 6.95
N GLY A 320 -8.52 -24.29 7.33
CA GLY A 320 -9.71 -25.04 7.70
C GLY A 320 -10.45 -25.64 6.50
N GLU A 321 -9.93 -25.48 5.29
CA GLU A 321 -10.41 -26.16 4.10
C GLU A 321 -9.64 -27.46 3.91
N THR A 322 -10.07 -28.49 4.60
CA THR A 322 -9.54 -29.82 4.38
C THR A 322 -10.28 -30.44 3.19
N ALA A 323 -9.58 -30.73 2.10
CA ALA A 323 -10.09 -31.51 0.98
C ALA A 323 -10.25 -33.00 1.37
N LEU A 324 -11.04 -33.24 2.42
CA LEU A 324 -11.24 -34.53 3.05
C LEU A 324 -11.86 -35.54 2.10
N ASP A 325 -12.85 -35.12 1.32
CA ASP A 325 -13.56 -36.00 0.40
C ASP A 325 -12.63 -36.61 -0.67
N PRO A 326 -11.82 -35.84 -1.42
CA PRO A 326 -10.87 -36.42 -2.36
C PRO A 326 -9.72 -37.17 -1.65
N MET A 327 -9.30 -36.77 -0.44
CA MET A 327 -8.27 -37.49 0.31
C MET A 327 -8.75 -38.83 0.86
N GLN A 328 -9.99 -38.91 1.35
CA GLN A 328 -10.62 -40.12 1.87
C GLN A 328 -11.00 -41.08 0.73
N ALA A 329 -11.43 -40.54 -0.40
CA ALA A 329 -11.62 -41.32 -1.63
C ALA A 329 -10.27 -41.85 -2.16
N ALA A 330 -9.21 -41.04 -2.11
CA ALA A 330 -7.88 -41.42 -2.57
C ALA A 330 -7.20 -42.40 -1.63
N SER A 331 -7.29 -42.25 -0.30
CA SER A 331 -6.75 -43.16 0.72
C SER A 331 -7.63 -43.15 1.99
N PRO A 332 -8.50 -44.16 2.18
CA PRO A 332 -9.44 -44.19 3.30
C PRO A 332 -8.74 -44.24 4.66
N LEU A 333 -7.59 -44.92 4.74
CA LEU A 333 -6.79 -45.04 5.97
C LEU A 333 -6.14 -43.70 6.34
N VAL A 334 -5.53 -43.01 5.37
CA VAL A 334 -4.88 -41.71 5.60
C VAL A 334 -5.93 -40.62 5.87
N GLY A 335 -7.04 -40.61 5.12
CA GLY A 335 -8.16 -39.71 5.38
C GLY A 335 -8.76 -39.90 6.78
N SER A 336 -8.91 -41.15 7.22
CA SER A 336 -9.37 -41.46 8.59
C SER A 336 -8.37 -41.04 9.66
N PHE A 337 -7.06 -41.21 9.41
CA PHE A 337 -6.02 -40.80 10.36
C PHE A 337 -5.97 -39.27 10.51
N ILE A 338 -6.11 -38.53 9.41
CA ILE A 338 -6.16 -37.05 9.42
C ILE A 338 -7.44 -36.54 10.10
N LEU A 339 -8.56 -37.23 9.98
CA LEU A 339 -9.80 -36.88 10.71
C LEU A 339 -9.69 -37.06 12.24
N TRP A 340 -8.76 -37.88 12.70
CA TRP A 340 -8.57 -38.20 14.12
C TRP A 340 -7.44 -37.39 14.79
N ALA A 341 -6.57 -36.76 14.00
CA ALA A 341 -5.47 -35.89 14.45
C ALA A 341 -5.91 -34.43 14.41
#